data_AF-A0A1I5KYC2-F1
#
_entry.id   AF-A0A1I5KYC2-F1
#
_cell.length_a   1.000
_cell.length_b   1.000
_cell.length_c   1.000
_cell.angle_alpha   90.00
_cell.angle_beta   90.00
_cell.angle_gamma   90.00
#
_symmetry.space_group_name_H-M   'P 1'
#
loop_
_entity.id
_entity.type
_entity.pdbx_description
1 polymer ?
#
loop_
_entity_poly.entity_id
_entity_poly.type
_entity_poly.pdbx_seq_one_letter_code
_entity_poly.pdbx_strand_id
1 'polypeptide(L)'
;MVFLLLIRIFVPTKRSKTMTTKRLFMTAMLLTAILTAWAQSVVSGVVTDRQTGRALSHVSVSAEGGKAHTVTNDEGYFVLKTKQTPQYLQLSHIGYKTRRHQLKEGTQNVRIMMTANVVGLHEVVITRNDPMEIVKAAMSRIEKNYPDHPELVRCFYRETARRGSRFIAVAEAVADMYKSGYNRGPERDAVAILKGRRLMSMKAKDTLGVKIQGGPVMPLMVDVAKNPDYLLKEEEFYKYAFSMEMPAIIDDRLQFVVSMEPVGASLYPLMYGKLYIDQETLAFTRAELQLDTRDWRSASDYMLVHKPFGLRFRPKELSVTIVYETDAQGVTHMSYVRNEMRFNCDWKKRLFASPFTTVSEMVVTDRQQQGDGVKRPKGRNSFGIRERFYDKVEYFDDPDFWADYNIIEPTESLEHAIGKLKKHVRK
;
A
#
# COMPACT_ATOMS: atom_id res chain seq x y z
N MET A 1 -9.92 0.46 46.87
CA MET A 1 -10.91 1.21 47.67
C MET A 1 -12.03 1.78 46.79
N VAL A 2 -12.61 0.96 45.90
CA VAL A 2 -13.79 1.30 45.05
C VAL A 2 -14.84 0.18 45.10
N PHE A 3 -14.50 -0.99 45.65
CA PHE A 3 -15.38 -2.17 45.71
C PHE A 3 -16.41 -2.14 46.85
N LEU A 4 -16.26 -1.25 47.83
CA LEU A 4 -17.14 -1.18 49.01
C LEU A 4 -18.24 -0.10 48.90
N LEU A 5 -18.25 0.72 47.85
CA LEU A 5 -19.24 1.79 47.70
C LEU A 5 -20.53 1.38 46.99
N LEU A 6 -20.56 0.20 46.36
CA LEU A 6 -21.72 -0.26 45.57
C LEU A 6 -22.73 -1.12 46.35
N ILE A 7 -22.43 -1.51 47.60
CA ILE A 7 -23.31 -2.40 48.39
C ILE A 7 -24.39 -1.61 49.16
N ARG A 8 -24.34 -0.27 49.21
CA ARG A 8 -25.32 0.55 49.96
C ARG A 8 -26.50 1.09 49.17
N ILE A 9 -26.59 0.81 47.87
CA ILE A 9 -27.79 1.16 47.09
C ILE A 9 -28.63 -0.12 46.99
N PHE A 10 -29.83 -0.10 47.57
CA PHE A 10 -30.87 -1.15 47.59
C PHE A 10 -30.96 -2.04 48.85
N VAL A 11 -31.30 -1.41 49.98
CA VAL A 11 -32.22 -2.04 50.94
C VAL A 11 -33.61 -2.16 50.27
N PRO A 12 -34.27 -3.33 50.28
CA PRO A 12 -35.49 -3.54 49.52
C PRO A 12 -36.71 -3.01 50.27
N THR A 13 -37.21 -1.84 49.90
CA THR A 13 -38.59 -1.44 50.23
C THR A 13 -39.53 -2.10 49.22
N LYS A 14 -40.43 -2.97 49.71
CA LYS A 14 -41.50 -3.69 48.99
C LYS A 14 -41.89 -3.06 47.63
N ARG A 15 -41.31 -3.55 46.53
CA ARG A 15 -41.83 -3.35 45.17
C ARG A 15 -41.53 -4.58 44.30
N SER A 16 -42.62 -5.15 43.80
CA SER A 16 -42.76 -6.09 42.67
C SER A 16 -41.62 -7.10 42.40
N LYS A 17 -41.88 -8.40 42.64
CA LYS A 17 -41.02 -9.53 42.28
C LYS A 17 -40.62 -9.57 40.79
N THR A 18 -41.34 -8.87 39.89
CA THR A 18 -41.04 -8.83 38.45
C THR A 18 -39.98 -7.79 38.05
N MET A 19 -39.69 -6.79 38.89
CA MET A 19 -38.67 -5.76 38.60
C MET A 19 -37.25 -6.23 38.97
N THR A 20 -37.12 -7.06 40.01
CA THR A 20 -35.83 -7.62 40.47
C THR A 20 -35.28 -8.68 39.51
N THR A 21 -36.14 -9.52 38.92
CA THR A 21 -35.74 -10.52 37.90
C THR A 21 -35.29 -9.89 36.59
N LYS A 22 -35.97 -8.82 36.12
CA LYS A 22 -35.54 -8.08 34.91
C LYS A 22 -34.18 -7.40 35.09
N ARG A 23 -33.90 -6.83 36.27
CA ARG A 23 -32.59 -6.22 36.58
C ARG A 23 -31.46 -7.25 36.68
N LEU A 24 -31.74 -8.43 37.23
CA LEU A 24 -30.77 -9.54 37.29
C LEU A 24 -30.47 -10.12 35.89
N PHE A 25 -31.50 -10.24 35.04
CA PHE A 25 -31.32 -10.68 33.66
C PHE A 25 -30.54 -9.65 32.82
N MET A 26 -30.82 -8.36 33.00
CA MET A 26 -30.14 -7.27 32.30
C MET A 26 -28.68 -7.11 32.75
N THR A 27 -28.37 -7.36 34.03
CA THR A 27 -26.98 -7.39 34.53
C THR A 27 -26.22 -8.64 34.08
N ALA A 28 -26.86 -9.82 34.06
CA ALA A 28 -26.27 -11.03 33.49
C ALA A 28 -25.98 -10.88 31.99
N MET A 29 -26.87 -10.21 31.24
CA MET A 29 -26.70 -9.91 29.82
C MET A 29 -25.61 -8.85 29.57
N LEU A 30 -25.41 -7.90 30.49
CA LEU A 30 -24.30 -6.95 30.44
C LEU A 30 -22.94 -7.63 30.76
N LEU A 31 -22.93 -8.57 31.71
CA LEU A 31 -21.73 -9.35 32.08
C LEU A 31 -21.31 -10.34 30.98
N THR A 32 -22.25 -10.95 30.26
CA THR A 32 -21.93 -11.78 29.10
C THR A 32 -21.49 -10.95 27.88
N ALA A 33 -21.99 -9.73 27.73
CA ALA A 33 -21.52 -8.80 26.68
C ALA A 33 -20.09 -8.29 26.91
N ILE A 34 -19.61 -8.23 28.16
CA ILE A 34 -18.22 -7.87 28.49
C ILE A 34 -17.26 -9.06 28.21
N LEU A 35 -17.74 -10.31 28.31
CA LEU A 35 -16.95 -11.51 28.06
C LEU A 35 -16.75 -11.85 26.57
N THR A 36 -17.46 -11.17 25.66
CA THR A 36 -17.32 -11.39 24.21
C THR A 36 -16.54 -10.28 23.50
N ALA A 37 -15.83 -9.42 24.23
CA ALA A 37 -14.82 -8.55 23.62
C ALA A 37 -13.66 -9.43 23.12
N TRP A 38 -13.70 -9.80 21.84
CA TRP A 38 -12.56 -10.43 21.15
C TRP A 38 -11.43 -9.41 21.15
N ALA A 39 -10.49 -9.54 22.10
CA ALA A 39 -9.31 -8.70 22.13
C ALA A 39 -8.47 -8.97 20.88
N GLN A 40 -8.30 -7.96 20.03
CA GLN A 40 -7.40 -8.03 18.90
C GLN A 40 -5.97 -8.26 19.41
N SER A 41 -5.24 -9.19 18.79
CA SER A 41 -3.81 -9.36 19.05
C SER A 41 -3.02 -8.37 18.21
N VAL A 42 -2.03 -7.73 18.83
CA VAL A 42 -1.16 -6.74 18.17
C VAL A 42 0.28 -7.20 18.34
N VAL A 43 0.96 -7.39 17.22
CA VAL A 43 2.38 -7.71 17.15
C VAL A 43 3.08 -6.58 16.42
N SER A 44 4.00 -5.93 17.10
CA SER A 44 4.84 -4.85 16.56
C SER A 44 6.28 -5.31 16.47
N GLY A 45 7.10 -4.62 15.70
CA GLY A 45 8.51 -4.97 15.66
C GLY A 45 9.32 -4.15 14.68
N VAL A 46 10.61 -4.51 14.58
CA VAL A 46 11.56 -3.94 13.63
C VAL A 46 12.26 -5.04 12.85
N VAL A 47 12.40 -4.84 11.54
CA VAL A 47 13.10 -5.75 10.63
C VAL A 47 14.41 -5.12 10.18
N THR A 48 15.49 -5.90 10.27
CA THR A 48 16.85 -5.44 9.95
C THR A 48 17.59 -6.47 9.11
N ASP A 49 18.58 -6.02 8.35
CA ASP A 49 19.55 -6.90 7.71
C ASP A 49 20.46 -7.54 8.77
N ARG A 50 20.62 -8.87 8.70
CA ARG A 50 21.39 -9.64 9.69
C ARG A 50 22.88 -9.29 9.73
N GLN A 51 23.47 -8.91 8.59
CA GLN A 51 24.91 -8.68 8.48
C GLN A 51 25.28 -7.23 8.82
N THR A 52 24.52 -6.29 8.28
CA THR A 52 24.81 -4.85 8.35
C THR A 52 24.06 -4.16 9.50
N GLY A 53 23.01 -4.78 10.04
CA GLY A 53 22.14 -4.17 11.05
C GLY A 53 21.25 -3.05 10.52
N ARG A 54 21.29 -2.75 9.21
CA ARG A 54 20.47 -1.70 8.59
C ARG A 54 18.98 -2.07 8.67
N ALA A 55 18.13 -1.07 8.91
CA ALA A 55 16.68 -1.24 8.82
C ALA A 55 16.27 -1.63 7.40
N LEU A 56 15.30 -2.55 7.29
CA LEU A 56 14.75 -2.98 6.01
C LEU A 56 13.36 -2.39 5.83
N SER A 57 13.24 -1.48 4.85
CA SER A 57 11.98 -0.84 4.49
C SER A 57 11.15 -1.71 3.56
N HIS A 58 9.83 -1.55 3.61
CA HIS A 58 8.88 -2.19 2.71
C HIS A 58 8.97 -3.73 2.68
N VAL A 59 9.40 -4.34 3.78
CA VAL A 59 9.33 -5.79 3.99
C VAL A 59 7.87 -6.17 4.16
N SER A 60 7.38 -7.12 3.35
CA SER A 60 6.07 -7.73 3.55
C SER A 60 6.04 -8.51 4.86
N VAL A 61 5.06 -8.22 5.70
CA VAL A 61 4.85 -8.91 6.98
C VAL A 61 3.41 -9.40 7.05
N SER A 62 3.23 -10.72 7.03
CA SER A 62 1.91 -11.34 7.11
C SER A 62 1.80 -12.36 8.25
N ALA A 63 0.60 -12.49 8.78
CA ALA A 63 0.24 -13.61 9.63
C ALA A 63 0.14 -14.88 8.76
N GLU A 64 0.49 -16.03 9.34
CA GLU A 64 0.37 -17.32 8.67
C GLU A 64 -1.03 -17.51 8.03
N GLY A 65 -1.05 -17.91 6.75
CA GLY A 65 -2.26 -18.00 5.94
C GLY A 65 -2.69 -16.69 5.26
N GLY A 66 -1.92 -15.61 5.37
CA GLY A 66 -2.04 -14.39 4.54
C GLY A 66 -3.27 -13.52 4.82
N LYS A 67 -4.04 -13.79 5.88
CA LYS A 67 -5.30 -13.09 6.18
C LYS A 67 -5.11 -11.69 6.76
N ALA A 68 -3.96 -11.42 7.36
CA ALA A 68 -3.61 -10.11 7.90
C ALA A 68 -2.21 -9.76 7.42
N HIS A 69 -2.07 -8.56 6.87
CA HIS A 69 -0.85 -8.13 6.19
C HIS A 69 -0.55 -6.66 6.47
N THR A 70 0.73 -6.33 6.49
CA THR A 70 1.26 -4.97 6.48
C THR A 70 2.66 -4.97 5.86
N VAL A 71 3.29 -3.80 5.73
CA VAL A 71 4.70 -3.66 5.34
C VAL A 71 5.47 -2.85 6.39
N THR A 72 6.79 -3.05 6.45
CA THR A 72 7.64 -2.17 7.25
C THR A 72 7.74 -0.78 6.65
N ASN A 73 7.84 0.23 7.51
CA ASN A 73 8.08 1.61 7.09
C ASN A 73 9.55 1.84 6.69
N ASP A 74 9.90 3.08 6.31
CA ASP A 74 11.27 3.43 5.89
C ASP A 74 12.34 3.24 6.99
N GLU A 75 11.91 3.07 8.26
CA GLU A 75 12.75 2.82 9.45
C GLU A 75 12.73 1.35 9.88
N GLY A 76 12.08 0.47 9.10
CA GLY A 76 12.00 -0.97 9.34
C GLY A 76 10.95 -1.41 10.35
N TYR A 77 10.14 -0.49 10.88
CA TYR A 77 9.10 -0.80 11.86
C TYR A 77 7.80 -1.27 11.22
N PHE A 78 7.10 -2.19 11.89
CA PHE A 78 5.77 -2.65 11.50
C PHE A 78 4.86 -2.82 12.72
N VAL A 79 3.55 -2.77 12.47
CA VAL A 79 2.50 -3.17 13.41
C VAL A 79 1.49 -4.04 12.66
N LEU A 80 1.33 -5.27 13.11
CA LEU A 80 0.37 -6.23 12.57
C LEU A 80 -0.66 -6.58 13.63
N LYS A 81 -1.92 -6.36 13.30
CA LYS A 81 -3.07 -6.63 14.13
C LYS A 81 -3.89 -7.79 13.54
N THR A 82 -4.27 -8.72 14.40
CA THR A 82 -4.96 -9.97 14.04
C THR A 82 -6.06 -10.31 15.04
N LYS A 83 -7.00 -11.19 14.67
CA LYS A 83 -8.05 -11.65 15.59
C LYS A 83 -7.52 -12.47 16.78
N GLN A 84 -6.40 -13.17 16.56
CA GLN A 84 -5.70 -13.98 17.55
C GLN A 84 -4.20 -13.92 17.24
N THR A 85 -3.36 -14.09 18.25
CA THR A 85 -1.89 -14.09 18.05
C THR A 85 -1.52 -15.19 17.06
N PRO A 86 -0.92 -14.87 15.90
CA PRO A 86 -0.53 -15.89 14.95
C PRO A 86 0.64 -16.70 15.52
N GLN A 87 0.75 -17.97 15.14
CA GLN A 87 1.87 -18.82 15.57
C GLN A 87 3.18 -18.40 14.89
N TYR A 88 3.09 -17.91 13.64
CA TYR A 88 4.21 -17.43 12.86
C TYR A 88 3.88 -16.13 12.12
N LEU A 89 4.90 -15.29 11.98
CA LEU A 89 4.95 -14.24 10.98
C LEU A 89 5.74 -14.73 9.76
N GLN A 90 5.24 -14.46 8.57
CA GLN A 90 5.95 -14.64 7.31
C GLN A 90 6.49 -13.29 6.87
N LEU A 91 7.80 -13.24 6.59
CA LEU A 91 8.48 -12.03 6.10
C LEU A 91 9.08 -12.28 4.73
N SER A 92 8.77 -11.39 3.78
CA SER A 92 9.31 -11.43 2.42
C SER A 92 9.86 -10.07 2.00
N HIS A 93 11.00 -10.10 1.33
CA HIS A 93 11.65 -8.92 0.78
C HIS A 93 12.56 -9.34 -0.37
N ILE A 94 12.58 -8.54 -1.44
CA ILE A 94 13.46 -8.76 -2.59
C ILE A 94 14.93 -8.86 -2.15
N GLY A 95 15.63 -9.90 -2.61
CA GLY A 95 17.06 -10.10 -2.31
C GLY A 95 17.34 -10.63 -0.91
N TYR A 96 16.32 -11.08 -0.16
CA TYR A 96 16.46 -11.71 1.15
C TYR A 96 15.79 -13.08 1.17
N LYS A 97 16.27 -13.96 2.04
CA LYS A 97 15.61 -15.24 2.29
C LYS A 97 14.29 -15.01 3.00
N THR A 98 13.24 -15.69 2.57
CA THR A 98 11.95 -15.62 3.24
C THR A 98 12.12 -16.12 4.67
N ARG A 99 11.52 -15.41 5.63
CA ARG A 99 11.69 -15.73 7.04
C ARG A 99 10.35 -16.02 7.69
N ARG A 100 10.16 -17.28 8.08
CA ARG A 100 9.09 -17.71 8.98
C ARG A 100 9.54 -17.54 10.42
N HIS A 101 9.02 -16.54 11.12
CA HIS A 101 9.37 -16.22 12.50
C HIS A 101 8.30 -16.72 13.47
N GLN A 102 8.66 -17.65 14.34
CA GLN A 102 7.75 -18.17 15.37
C GLN A 102 7.49 -17.12 16.46
N LEU A 103 6.23 -16.89 16.77
CA LEU A 103 5.80 -16.08 17.89
C LEU A 103 5.50 -16.96 19.10
N LYS A 104 5.92 -16.50 20.29
CA LYS A 104 5.51 -17.10 21.56
C LYS A 104 4.20 -16.47 22.00
N GLU A 105 3.40 -17.21 22.75
CA GLU A 105 2.17 -16.66 23.34
C GLU A 105 2.49 -15.41 24.17
N GLY A 106 1.67 -14.36 24.04
CA GLY A 106 1.89 -13.07 24.69
C GLY A 106 2.95 -12.16 24.07
N THR A 107 3.58 -12.55 22.94
CA THR A 107 4.56 -11.70 22.25
C THR A 107 3.87 -10.48 21.62
N GLN A 108 4.29 -9.28 22.03
CA GLN A 108 3.78 -8.01 21.47
C GLN A 108 4.81 -7.21 20.68
N ASN A 109 6.11 -7.41 20.93
CA ASN A 109 7.20 -6.72 20.26
C ASN A 109 8.30 -7.71 19.85
N VAL A 110 8.73 -7.66 18.59
CA VAL A 110 9.76 -8.54 18.04
C VAL A 110 10.84 -7.79 17.27
N ARG A 111 12.07 -8.28 17.37
CA ARG A 111 13.17 -7.87 16.49
C ARG A 111 13.50 -9.01 15.54
N ILE A 112 13.38 -8.77 14.25
CA ILE A 112 13.57 -9.79 13.22
C ILE A 112 14.75 -9.38 12.33
N MET A 113 15.65 -10.34 12.05
CA MET A 113 16.81 -10.11 11.19
C MET A 113 16.68 -10.94 9.92
N MET A 114 16.64 -10.34 8.73
CA MET A 114 16.61 -11.09 7.48
C MET A 114 18.03 -11.33 6.98
N THR A 115 18.26 -12.50 6.40
CA THR A 115 19.56 -12.85 5.81
C THR A 115 19.50 -12.53 4.32
N ALA A 116 20.43 -11.72 3.83
CA ALA A 116 20.55 -11.43 2.41
C ALA A 116 20.69 -12.74 1.61
N ASN A 117 20.02 -12.82 0.47
CA ASN A 117 20.06 -13.95 -0.43
C ASN A 117 20.84 -13.55 -1.69
N VAL A 118 22.14 -13.82 -1.67
CA VAL A 118 23.02 -13.53 -2.79
C VAL A 118 22.88 -14.65 -3.81
N VAL A 119 22.34 -14.32 -4.98
CA VAL A 119 22.26 -15.27 -6.11
C VAL A 119 23.69 -15.59 -6.57
N GLY A 120 24.07 -16.86 -6.53
CA GLY A 120 25.39 -17.30 -6.97
C GLY A 120 25.50 -17.30 -8.50
N LEU A 121 26.64 -16.88 -9.06
CA LEU A 121 26.89 -16.86 -10.51
C LEU A 121 26.68 -18.22 -11.22
N HIS A 122 26.75 -19.35 -10.50
CA HIS A 122 26.49 -20.69 -11.07
C HIS A 122 25.00 -21.04 -11.21
N GLU A 123 24.11 -20.44 -10.40
CA GLU A 123 22.66 -20.57 -10.58
C GLU A 123 22.19 -19.73 -11.78
N VAL A 124 22.99 -18.73 -12.15
CA VAL A 124 22.80 -17.86 -13.31
C VAL A 124 23.35 -18.55 -14.57
N VAL A 125 22.86 -19.75 -14.90
CA VAL A 125 22.82 -20.13 -16.31
C VAL A 125 21.76 -19.22 -16.91
N ILE A 126 22.17 -18.04 -17.41
CA ILE A 126 21.31 -17.22 -18.26
C ILE A 126 21.04 -18.10 -19.47
N THR A 127 19.94 -18.85 -19.42
CA THR A 127 19.37 -19.50 -20.59
C THR A 127 19.36 -18.42 -21.67
N ARG A 128 19.77 -18.74 -22.91
CA ARG A 128 19.77 -17.82 -24.05
C ARG A 128 18.35 -17.44 -24.48
N ASN A 129 17.50 -17.10 -23.51
CA ASN A 129 16.14 -16.69 -23.66
C ASN A 129 16.16 -15.22 -24.05
N ASP A 130 15.45 -14.89 -25.11
CA ASP A 130 15.21 -13.50 -25.47
C ASP A 130 14.39 -12.84 -24.35
N PRO A 131 14.90 -11.78 -23.70
CA PRO A 131 14.19 -11.10 -22.61
C PRO A 131 12.80 -10.61 -23.02
N MET A 132 12.60 -10.20 -24.28
CA MET A 132 11.29 -9.80 -24.79
C MET A 132 10.32 -10.99 -24.82
N GLU A 133 10.78 -12.16 -25.25
CA GLU A 133 9.96 -13.37 -25.29
C GLU A 133 9.60 -13.88 -23.89
N ILE A 134 10.44 -13.67 -22.88
CA ILE A 134 10.09 -13.94 -21.48
C ILE A 134 8.90 -13.07 -21.04
N VAL A 135 8.94 -11.76 -21.36
CA VAL A 135 7.83 -10.85 -21.01
C VAL A 135 6.54 -11.26 -21.71
N LYS A 136 6.58 -11.60 -23.01
CA LYS A 136 5.42 -12.11 -23.75
C LYS A 136 4.89 -13.42 -23.16
N ALA A 137 5.78 -14.34 -22.80
CA ALA A 137 5.40 -15.60 -22.16
C ALA A 137 4.71 -15.35 -20.81
N ALA A 138 5.21 -14.41 -20.00
CA ALA A 138 4.57 -13.99 -18.76
C ALA A 138 3.18 -13.36 -19.00
N MET A 139 3.05 -12.48 -20.01
CA MET A 139 1.76 -11.92 -20.42
C MET A 139 0.74 -13.01 -20.75
N SER A 140 1.15 -14.03 -21.51
CA SER A 140 0.28 -15.16 -21.88
C SER A 140 -0.21 -15.99 -20.69
N ARG A 141 0.43 -15.86 -19.52
CA ARG A 141 0.10 -16.59 -18.29
C ARG A 141 -0.75 -15.78 -17.31
N ILE A 142 -1.07 -14.51 -17.61
CA ILE A 142 -1.87 -13.66 -16.71
C ILE A 142 -3.21 -14.33 -16.35
N GLU A 143 -3.98 -14.81 -17.32
CA GLU A 143 -5.29 -15.44 -17.03
C GLU A 143 -5.17 -16.72 -16.18
N LYS A 144 -4.01 -17.39 -16.21
CA LYS A 144 -3.77 -18.60 -15.40
C LYS A 144 -3.28 -18.26 -13.99
N ASN A 145 -2.41 -17.24 -13.88
CA ASN A 145 -1.69 -16.95 -12.65
C ASN A 145 -2.42 -15.95 -11.75
N TYR A 146 -3.46 -15.27 -12.24
CA TYR A 146 -4.17 -14.19 -11.53
C TYR A 146 -5.67 -14.50 -11.44
N PRO A 147 -6.41 -13.84 -10.52
CA PRO A 147 -7.84 -14.07 -10.35
C PRO A 147 -8.64 -13.86 -11.65
N ASP A 148 -9.48 -14.82 -12.00
CA ASP A 148 -10.40 -14.76 -13.16
C ASP A 148 -11.80 -14.23 -12.78
N HIS A 149 -12.03 -13.98 -11.49
CA HIS A 149 -13.28 -13.55 -10.90
C HIS A 149 -13.11 -12.28 -10.06
N PRO A 150 -14.21 -11.59 -9.71
CA PRO A 150 -14.12 -10.40 -8.88
C PRO A 150 -13.70 -10.67 -7.43
N GLU A 151 -12.94 -9.75 -6.88
CA GLU A 151 -12.46 -9.74 -5.50
C GLU A 151 -12.67 -8.38 -4.84
N LEU A 152 -12.88 -8.42 -3.53
CA LEU A 152 -12.90 -7.24 -2.68
C LEU A 152 -11.80 -7.39 -1.63
N VAL A 153 -10.80 -6.53 -1.73
CA VAL A 153 -9.66 -6.50 -0.81
C VAL A 153 -9.66 -5.22 0.00
N ARG A 154 -9.24 -5.30 1.25
CA ARG A 154 -9.10 -4.13 2.12
C ARG A 154 -7.68 -3.61 2.05
N CYS A 155 -7.54 -2.32 1.80
CA CYS A 155 -6.26 -1.65 1.65
C CYS A 155 -6.09 -0.53 2.66
N PHE A 156 -4.86 -0.33 3.12
CA PHE A 156 -4.45 0.94 3.69
C PHE A 156 -3.74 1.78 2.61
N TYR A 157 -4.11 3.04 2.47
CA TYR A 157 -3.54 4.00 1.55
C TYR A 157 -2.98 5.20 2.31
N ARG A 158 -1.78 5.67 1.97
CA ARG A 158 -1.20 6.91 2.49
C ARG A 158 -0.66 7.74 1.35
N GLU A 159 -0.86 9.06 1.43
CA GLU A 159 -0.26 10.04 0.54
C GLU A 159 0.35 11.16 1.37
N THR A 160 1.60 11.51 1.07
CA THR A 160 2.31 12.63 1.72
C THR A 160 2.84 13.59 0.67
N ALA A 161 2.87 14.88 1.02
CA ALA A 161 3.53 15.90 0.22
C ALA A 161 4.54 16.65 1.08
N ARG A 162 5.73 16.86 0.53
CA ARG A 162 6.83 17.60 1.14
C ARG A 162 7.23 18.77 0.25
N ARG A 163 7.61 19.89 0.86
CA ARG A 163 8.36 20.98 0.23
C ARG A 163 9.75 21.04 0.85
N GLY A 164 10.77 20.69 0.09
CA GLY A 164 12.07 20.32 0.66
C GLY A 164 11.90 19.16 1.64
N SER A 165 12.46 19.27 2.84
CA SER A 165 12.31 18.25 3.90
C SER A 165 11.00 18.36 4.70
N ARG A 166 10.24 19.44 4.55
CA ARG A 166 9.07 19.71 5.39
C ARG A 166 7.80 19.12 4.78
N PHE A 167 7.10 18.27 5.53
CA PHE A 167 5.75 17.83 5.21
C PHE A 167 4.76 19.01 5.20
N ILE A 168 3.97 19.08 4.13
CA ILE A 168 2.93 20.08 3.90
C ILE A 168 1.54 19.46 3.78
N ALA A 169 1.44 18.16 3.45
CA ALA A 169 0.19 17.42 3.46
C ALA A 169 0.43 15.95 3.81
N VAL A 170 -0.57 15.36 4.48
CA VAL A 170 -0.67 13.93 4.78
C VAL A 170 -2.14 13.54 4.62
N ALA A 171 -2.42 12.50 3.84
CA ALA A 171 -3.71 11.86 3.73
C ALA A 171 -3.55 10.37 3.94
N GLU A 172 -4.48 9.76 4.67
CA GLU A 172 -4.48 8.33 4.95
C GLU A 172 -5.89 7.78 4.88
N ALA A 173 -6.03 6.54 4.43
CA ALA A 173 -7.30 5.85 4.30
C ALA A 173 -7.20 4.37 4.57
N VAL A 174 -8.30 3.82 5.08
CA VAL A 174 -8.69 2.44 4.80
C VAL A 174 -9.75 2.47 3.72
N ALA A 175 -9.54 1.66 2.68
CA ALA A 175 -10.43 1.56 1.55
C ALA A 175 -10.70 0.09 1.20
N ASP A 176 -11.87 -0.18 0.67
CA ASP A 176 -12.14 -1.44 -0.02
C ASP A 176 -11.86 -1.23 -1.52
N MET A 177 -10.99 -2.07 -2.07
CA MET A 177 -10.61 -2.11 -3.47
C MET A 177 -11.30 -3.31 -4.12
N TYR A 178 -12.19 -3.01 -5.06
CA TYR A 178 -12.83 -4.00 -5.90
C TYR A 178 -12.00 -4.18 -7.16
N LYS A 179 -11.55 -5.42 -7.38
CA LYS A 179 -10.88 -5.83 -8.61
C LYS A 179 -11.81 -6.81 -9.33
N SER A 180 -12.11 -6.54 -10.59
CA SER A 180 -12.67 -7.56 -11.48
C SER A 180 -11.63 -8.65 -11.79
N GLY A 181 -12.02 -9.75 -12.43
CA GLY A 181 -11.05 -10.73 -12.93
C GLY A 181 -10.05 -10.09 -13.90
N TYR A 182 -8.83 -10.64 -13.99
CA TYR A 182 -7.76 -10.17 -14.87
C TYR A 182 -8.05 -10.42 -16.36
N ASN A 183 -9.05 -11.25 -16.67
CA ASN A 183 -9.66 -11.37 -18.00
C ASN A 183 -10.53 -10.16 -18.41
N ARG A 184 -10.65 -9.14 -17.54
CA ARG A 184 -11.34 -7.86 -17.80
C ARG A 184 -10.37 -6.70 -17.60
N GLY A 185 -10.60 -5.61 -18.33
CA GLY A 185 -9.79 -4.40 -18.21
C GLY A 185 -9.98 -3.67 -16.87
N PRO A 186 -9.04 -2.77 -16.52
CA PRO A 186 -9.03 -2.05 -15.25
C PRO A 186 -10.18 -1.04 -15.10
N GLU A 187 -10.90 -0.69 -16.17
CA GLU A 187 -12.02 0.26 -16.15
C GLU A 187 -13.20 -0.19 -15.29
N ARG A 188 -13.27 -1.50 -14.98
CA ARG A 188 -14.32 -2.09 -14.14
C ARG A 188 -13.98 -2.08 -12.66
N ASP A 189 -12.72 -1.84 -12.33
CA ASP A 189 -12.26 -1.82 -10.95
C ASP A 189 -12.78 -0.56 -10.24
N ALA A 190 -12.75 -0.56 -8.92
CA ALA A 190 -13.23 0.56 -8.12
C ALA A 190 -12.57 0.58 -6.75
N VAL A 191 -12.47 1.78 -6.17
CA VAL A 191 -12.04 1.95 -4.78
C VAL A 191 -13.12 2.71 -4.02
N ALA A 192 -13.45 2.24 -2.82
CA ALA A 192 -14.35 2.91 -1.90
C ALA A 192 -13.64 3.20 -0.58
N ILE A 193 -13.57 4.47 -0.18
CA ILE A 193 -13.02 4.82 1.13
C ILE A 193 -14.02 4.40 2.20
N LEU A 194 -13.55 3.64 3.18
CA LEU A 194 -14.30 3.30 4.39
C LEU A 194 -14.05 4.33 5.50
N LYS A 195 -12.77 4.65 5.73
CA LYS A 195 -12.34 5.56 6.79
C LYS A 195 -11.12 6.33 6.30
N GLY A 196 -11.06 7.62 6.54
CA GLY A 196 -9.95 8.45 6.06
C GLY A 196 -9.68 9.66 6.93
N ARG A 197 -8.46 10.18 6.86
CA ARG A 197 -8.06 11.46 7.47
C ARG A 197 -7.10 12.23 6.53
N ARG A 198 -7.25 13.56 6.36
CA ARG A 198 -6.26 14.48 5.71
C ARG A 198 -5.79 15.74 6.50
N LEU A 199 -4.49 15.90 6.76
CA LEU A 199 -3.88 17.15 7.24
C LEU A 199 -3.20 17.90 6.10
N MET A 200 -3.40 19.20 6.01
CA MET A 200 -2.65 20.06 5.08
C MET A 200 -2.28 21.39 5.73
N SER A 201 -1.16 21.96 5.32
CA SER A 201 -0.80 23.33 5.70
C SER A 201 -1.68 24.33 4.94
N MET A 202 -2.32 25.26 5.65
CA MET A 202 -3.17 26.31 5.06
C MET A 202 -2.38 27.52 4.51
N LYS A 203 -1.04 27.50 4.56
CA LYS A 203 -0.24 28.65 4.09
C LYS A 203 -0.46 28.82 2.58
N ALA A 204 -0.93 29.98 2.15
CA ALA A 204 -1.16 30.28 0.72
C ALA A 204 0.06 30.03 -0.18
N LYS A 205 1.28 30.16 0.36
CA LYS A 205 2.54 29.84 -0.35
C LYS A 205 2.87 28.34 -0.46
N ASP A 206 2.18 27.51 0.31
CA ASP A 206 2.29 26.04 0.29
C ASP A 206 1.19 25.42 -0.60
N THR A 207 0.07 26.13 -0.82
CA THR A 207 -0.99 25.73 -1.74
C THR A 207 -0.51 25.87 -3.19
N LEU A 208 -0.14 24.75 -3.80
CA LEU A 208 0.35 24.71 -5.17
C LEU A 208 -0.74 25.01 -6.22
N GLY A 209 -2.02 24.78 -5.90
CA GLY A 209 -3.12 24.80 -6.88
C GLY A 209 -3.01 23.73 -7.98
N VAL A 210 -1.87 23.01 -8.05
CA VAL A 210 -1.59 21.89 -8.93
C VAL A 210 -2.41 20.68 -8.51
N LYS A 211 -3.06 20.04 -9.48
CA LYS A 211 -3.65 18.72 -9.27
C LYS A 211 -2.76 17.70 -9.98
N ILE A 212 -2.05 16.91 -9.18
CA ILE A 212 -1.15 15.85 -9.63
C ILE A 212 -1.98 14.56 -9.77
N GLN A 213 -1.63 13.71 -10.72
CA GLN A 213 -2.20 12.36 -10.80
C GLN A 213 -1.86 11.57 -9.52
N GLY A 214 -2.83 10.85 -8.97
CA GLY A 214 -2.66 10.19 -7.67
C GLY A 214 -3.99 9.76 -7.07
N GLY A 215 -4.04 9.69 -5.74
CA GLY A 215 -5.21 9.21 -5.01
C GLY A 215 -5.33 7.69 -4.96
N PRO A 216 -6.31 7.17 -4.20
CA PRO A 216 -6.43 5.75 -3.88
C PRO A 216 -6.79 4.87 -5.08
N VAL A 217 -7.15 5.46 -6.23
CA VAL A 217 -7.39 4.73 -7.49
C VAL A 217 -6.09 4.47 -8.26
N MET A 218 -5.01 5.20 -7.98
CA MET A 218 -3.74 5.05 -8.69
C MET A 218 -3.19 3.62 -8.71
N PRO A 219 -3.23 2.83 -7.61
CA PRO A 219 -2.81 1.43 -7.64
C PRO A 219 -3.51 0.57 -8.68
N LEU A 220 -4.79 0.85 -9.00
CA LEU A 220 -5.52 0.13 -10.07
C LEU A 220 -5.00 0.50 -11.47
N MET A 221 -4.58 1.75 -11.67
CA MET A 221 -4.08 2.22 -12.97
C MET A 221 -2.70 1.66 -13.30
N VAL A 222 -1.86 1.46 -12.28
CA VAL A 222 -0.47 1.00 -12.45
C VAL A 222 -0.31 -0.51 -12.34
N ASP A 223 -1.41 -1.27 -12.21
CA ASP A 223 -1.36 -2.73 -12.19
C ASP A 223 -0.88 -3.28 -13.53
N VAL A 224 0.42 -3.49 -13.69
CA VAL A 224 1.07 -3.90 -14.94
C VAL A 224 0.48 -5.21 -15.48
N ALA A 225 0.20 -6.17 -14.61
CA ALA A 225 -0.40 -7.45 -14.99
C ALA A 225 -1.87 -7.33 -15.45
N LYS A 226 -2.58 -6.26 -15.07
CA LYS A 226 -3.99 -6.06 -15.46
C LYS A 226 -4.19 -5.00 -16.54
N ASN A 227 -3.31 -4.01 -16.58
CA ASN A 227 -3.40 -2.85 -17.45
C ASN A 227 -2.24 -2.86 -18.46
N PRO A 228 -2.36 -3.61 -19.57
CA PRO A 228 -1.30 -3.68 -20.56
C PRO A 228 -1.00 -2.33 -21.20
N ASP A 229 -1.99 -1.43 -21.32
CA ASP A 229 -1.79 -0.08 -21.86
C ASP A 229 -0.81 0.77 -21.04
N TYR A 230 -0.52 0.38 -19.79
CA TYR A 230 0.45 1.08 -18.95
C TYR A 230 1.90 0.79 -19.33
N LEU A 231 2.23 -0.44 -19.73
CA LEU A 231 3.60 -0.85 -20.06
C LEU A 231 3.67 -2.09 -20.98
N LEU A 232 2.75 -3.04 -20.84
CA LEU A 232 2.78 -4.35 -21.53
C LEU A 232 1.98 -4.37 -22.83
N LYS A 233 1.97 -3.27 -23.58
CA LYS A 233 1.34 -3.23 -24.89
C LYS A 233 2.31 -3.78 -25.93
N GLU A 234 2.12 -5.03 -26.36
CA GLU A 234 3.08 -5.73 -27.24
C GLU A 234 3.39 -4.95 -28.52
N GLU A 235 2.38 -4.30 -29.11
CA GLU A 235 2.54 -3.46 -30.31
C GLU A 235 3.50 -2.27 -30.09
N GLU A 236 3.85 -1.93 -28.85
CA GLU A 236 4.78 -0.87 -28.52
C GLU A 236 6.16 -1.37 -28.09
N PHE A 237 6.40 -2.67 -28.09
CA PHE A 237 7.69 -3.24 -27.66
C PHE A 237 8.86 -2.78 -28.54
N TYR A 238 8.61 -2.39 -29.79
CA TYR A 238 9.62 -1.79 -30.67
C TYR A 238 10.20 -0.47 -30.13
N LYS A 239 9.54 0.17 -29.15
CA LYS A 239 10.01 1.39 -28.48
C LYS A 239 10.97 1.09 -27.33
N TYR A 240 11.25 -0.17 -27.03
CA TYR A 240 12.11 -0.58 -25.92
C TYR A 240 13.26 -1.48 -26.37
N ALA A 241 14.42 -1.29 -25.74
CA ALA A 241 15.47 -2.30 -25.68
C ALA A 241 15.23 -3.16 -24.44
N PHE A 242 15.22 -4.49 -24.64
CA PHE A 242 15.07 -5.46 -23.57
C PHE A 242 16.42 -6.08 -23.24
N SER A 243 16.74 -6.23 -21.96
CA SER A 243 17.93 -6.94 -21.50
C SER A 243 17.67 -7.76 -20.24
N MET A 244 18.45 -8.83 -20.08
CA MET A 244 18.46 -9.63 -18.86
C MET A 244 19.37 -8.98 -17.83
N GLU A 245 18.84 -8.77 -16.63
CA GLU A 245 19.58 -8.34 -15.45
C GLU A 245 19.99 -9.56 -14.61
N MET A 246 20.80 -9.34 -13.57
CA MET A 246 21.07 -10.40 -12.60
C MET A 246 19.74 -10.90 -11.99
N PRO A 247 19.52 -12.23 -11.95
CA PRO A 247 18.35 -12.78 -11.29
C PRO A 247 18.25 -12.33 -9.83
N ALA A 248 17.02 -12.24 -9.34
CA ALA A 248 16.73 -11.93 -7.94
C ALA A 248 15.98 -13.11 -7.31
N ILE A 249 15.97 -13.16 -5.99
CA ILE A 249 15.12 -14.10 -5.24
C ILE A 249 14.05 -13.28 -4.51
N ILE A 250 12.80 -13.71 -4.68
CA ILE A 250 11.60 -13.21 -4.00
C ILE A 250 10.81 -14.44 -3.55
N ASP A 251 10.35 -14.47 -2.31
CA ASP A 251 9.61 -15.61 -1.74
C ASP A 251 10.36 -16.96 -1.86
N ASP A 252 11.69 -16.94 -1.73
CA ASP A 252 12.60 -18.08 -1.96
C ASP A 252 12.52 -18.70 -3.38
N ARG A 253 11.96 -17.96 -4.34
CA ARG A 253 11.86 -18.36 -5.75
C ARG A 253 12.72 -17.48 -6.64
N LEU A 254 13.38 -18.10 -7.60
CA LEU A 254 14.22 -17.41 -8.56
C LEU A 254 13.36 -16.63 -9.55
N GLN A 255 13.76 -15.39 -9.83
CA GLN A 255 13.05 -14.48 -10.72
C GLN A 255 13.91 -14.21 -11.97
N PHE A 256 13.31 -14.27 -13.15
CA PHE A 256 13.83 -13.51 -14.29
C PHE A 256 13.70 -12.03 -13.96
N VAL A 257 14.76 -11.26 -14.20
CA VAL A 257 14.74 -9.80 -14.08
C VAL A 257 14.99 -9.23 -15.46
N VAL A 258 13.94 -8.68 -16.07
CA VAL A 258 13.99 -8.11 -17.42
C VAL A 258 13.93 -6.59 -17.31
N SER A 259 14.94 -5.90 -17.82
CA SER A 259 14.92 -4.44 -17.96
C SER A 259 14.37 -4.03 -19.32
N MET A 260 13.59 -2.97 -19.34
CA MET A 260 13.01 -2.32 -20.51
C MET A 260 13.46 -0.86 -20.53
N GLU A 261 14.21 -0.46 -21.57
CA GLU A 261 14.77 0.89 -21.70
C GLU A 261 14.26 1.57 -22.99
N PRO A 262 13.80 2.82 -22.97
CA PRO A 262 13.22 3.45 -24.16
C PRO A 262 14.27 3.67 -25.25
N VAL A 263 13.96 3.25 -26.49
CA VAL A 263 14.79 3.50 -27.67
C VAL A 263 14.14 4.54 -28.58
N GLY A 264 14.97 5.46 -29.08
CA GLY A 264 14.53 6.53 -29.97
C GLY A 264 13.66 7.59 -29.28
N ALA A 265 13.01 8.41 -30.11
CA ALA A 265 12.08 9.44 -29.64
C ALA A 265 10.64 8.90 -29.63
N SER A 266 9.89 9.25 -28.60
CA SER A 266 8.46 8.92 -28.47
C SER A 266 7.61 10.20 -28.45
N LEU A 267 6.38 10.11 -28.94
CA LEU A 267 5.41 11.21 -28.92
C LEU A 267 4.83 11.49 -27.53
N TYR A 268 5.06 10.58 -26.57
CA TYR A 268 4.63 10.68 -25.18
C TYR A 268 5.68 10.02 -24.28
N PRO A 269 5.73 10.38 -22.98
CA PRO A 269 6.73 9.82 -22.08
C PRO A 269 6.44 8.34 -21.85
N LEU A 270 7.50 7.53 -21.91
CA LEU A 270 7.43 6.08 -21.73
C LEU A 270 7.77 5.72 -20.28
N MET A 271 7.11 4.71 -19.73
CA MET A 271 7.52 4.08 -18.50
C MET A 271 8.63 3.07 -18.82
N TYR A 272 9.68 3.02 -18.01
CA TYR A 272 10.82 2.12 -18.20
C TYR A 272 11.31 1.58 -16.87
N GLY A 273 12.11 0.52 -16.87
CA GLY A 273 12.64 -0.07 -15.65
C GLY A 273 12.63 -1.60 -15.68
N LYS A 274 12.36 -2.23 -14.54
CA LYS A 274 12.55 -3.68 -14.34
C LYS A 274 11.24 -4.40 -14.05
N LEU A 275 11.07 -5.55 -14.70
CA LEU A 275 10.03 -6.54 -14.42
C LEU A 275 10.68 -7.77 -13.78
N TYR A 276 10.10 -8.22 -12.67
CA TYR A 276 10.49 -9.44 -11.99
C TYR A 276 9.42 -10.49 -12.27
N ILE A 277 9.84 -11.60 -12.86
CA ILE A 277 8.97 -12.65 -13.37
C ILE A 277 9.43 -13.96 -12.76
N ASP A 278 8.54 -14.67 -12.08
CA ASP A 278 8.85 -15.95 -11.47
C ASP A 278 9.26 -16.99 -12.53
N GLN A 279 10.38 -17.69 -12.34
CA GLN A 279 10.90 -18.57 -13.38
C GLN A 279 10.07 -19.83 -13.63
N GLU A 280 9.29 -20.29 -12.65
CA GLU A 280 8.53 -21.54 -12.79
C GLU A 280 7.10 -21.28 -13.28
N THR A 281 6.47 -20.21 -12.79
CA THR A 281 5.07 -19.88 -13.12
C THR A 281 4.94 -18.82 -14.21
N LEU A 282 5.98 -18.02 -14.42
CA LEU A 282 5.95 -16.80 -15.25
C LEU A 282 4.95 -15.74 -14.76
N ALA A 283 4.60 -15.74 -13.46
CA ALA A 283 3.85 -14.65 -12.86
C ALA A 283 4.74 -13.41 -12.67
N PHE A 284 4.20 -12.21 -12.90
CA PHE A 284 4.87 -10.99 -12.47
C PHE A 284 4.81 -10.89 -10.95
N THR A 285 5.96 -10.81 -10.29
CA THR A 285 6.07 -10.74 -8.83
C THR A 285 6.41 -9.34 -8.35
N ARG A 286 7.08 -8.54 -9.19
CA ARG A 286 7.41 -7.15 -8.90
C ARG A 286 7.63 -6.35 -10.20
N ALA A 287 7.34 -5.06 -10.15
CA ALA A 287 7.75 -4.10 -11.17
C ALA A 287 8.35 -2.85 -10.50
N GLU A 288 9.47 -2.37 -11.03
CA GLU A 288 10.14 -1.14 -10.61
C GLU A 288 10.31 -0.24 -11.81
N LEU A 289 9.48 0.79 -11.89
CA LEU A 289 9.30 1.60 -13.08
C LEU A 289 9.60 3.07 -12.82
N GLN A 290 10.04 3.78 -13.85
CA GLN A 290 10.27 5.21 -13.87
C GLN A 290 9.69 5.81 -15.14
N LEU A 291 9.28 7.08 -15.09
CA LEU A 291 8.87 7.82 -16.29
C LEU A 291 10.08 8.44 -16.97
N ASP A 292 10.17 8.30 -18.29
CA ASP A 292 11.11 9.08 -19.09
C ASP A 292 10.74 10.58 -19.04
N THR A 293 11.56 11.36 -18.33
CA THR A 293 11.35 12.79 -18.13
C THR A 293 12.22 13.67 -19.06
N ARG A 294 12.90 13.08 -20.05
CA ARG A 294 13.77 13.82 -21.00
C ARG A 294 13.02 14.93 -21.71
N ASP A 295 11.82 14.65 -22.21
CA ASP A 295 10.85 15.68 -22.59
C ASP A 295 10.00 16.08 -21.38
N TRP A 296 10.48 17.06 -20.64
CA TRP A 296 9.81 17.57 -19.45
C TRP A 296 8.38 18.10 -19.72
N ARG A 297 8.04 18.51 -20.96
CA ARG A 297 6.69 19.02 -21.28
C ARG A 297 5.70 17.87 -21.30
N SER A 298 5.98 16.86 -22.11
CA SER A 298 5.15 15.65 -22.21
C SER A 298 5.10 14.90 -20.87
N ALA A 299 6.21 14.86 -20.12
CA ALA A 299 6.22 14.33 -18.75
C ALA A 299 5.39 15.18 -17.77
N SER A 300 5.32 16.51 -17.95
CA SER A 300 4.43 17.35 -17.14
C SER A 300 2.96 17.02 -17.42
N ASP A 301 2.60 16.80 -18.68
CA ASP A 301 1.22 16.50 -19.07
C ASP A 301 0.81 15.10 -18.57
N TYR A 302 1.74 14.16 -18.53
CA TYR A 302 1.53 12.84 -17.91
C TYR A 302 1.32 12.94 -16.39
N MET A 303 2.16 13.68 -15.67
CA MET A 303 2.09 13.74 -14.20
C MET A 303 0.92 14.59 -13.66
N LEU A 304 0.32 15.46 -14.47
CA LEU A 304 -0.65 16.46 -14.01
C LEU A 304 -2.06 16.21 -14.51
N VAL A 305 -3.03 16.24 -13.60
CA VAL A 305 -4.47 16.32 -13.93
C VAL A 305 -4.86 17.75 -14.28
N HIS A 306 -4.28 18.73 -13.58
CA HIS A 306 -4.53 20.15 -13.84
C HIS A 306 -3.32 21.01 -13.47
N LYS A 307 -2.97 21.91 -14.39
CA LYS A 307 -1.88 22.88 -14.23
C LYS A 307 -2.44 24.31 -14.26
N PRO A 308 -2.32 25.07 -13.16
CA PRO A 308 -2.70 26.48 -13.15
C PRO A 308 -1.96 27.29 -14.22
N PHE A 309 -2.66 28.26 -14.81
CA PHE A 309 -2.05 29.18 -15.77
C PHE A 309 -0.88 29.94 -15.14
N GLY A 310 0.23 30.05 -15.86
CA GLY A 310 1.43 30.77 -15.42
C GLY A 310 2.38 29.98 -14.51
N LEU A 311 1.97 28.83 -13.98
CA LEU A 311 2.85 27.96 -13.20
C LEU A 311 3.81 27.18 -14.10
N ARG A 312 5.10 27.22 -13.77
CA ARG A 312 6.12 26.33 -14.33
C ARG A 312 6.24 25.10 -13.44
N PHE A 313 5.83 23.95 -13.97
CA PHE A 313 6.05 22.62 -13.39
C PHE A 313 7.21 21.96 -14.11
N ARG A 314 8.17 21.42 -13.37
CA ARG A 314 9.35 20.74 -13.90
C ARG A 314 9.47 19.36 -13.24
N PRO A 315 9.03 18.29 -13.92
CA PRO A 315 9.29 16.92 -13.51
C PRO A 315 10.78 16.70 -13.24
N LYS A 316 11.08 15.92 -12.21
CA LYS A 316 12.41 15.38 -11.94
C LYS A 316 12.38 13.87 -11.89
N GLU A 317 11.31 13.31 -11.32
CA GLU A 317 11.16 11.89 -11.14
C GLU A 317 9.67 11.54 -11.02
N LEU A 318 9.29 10.43 -11.62
CA LEU A 318 8.10 9.66 -11.30
C LEU A 318 8.57 8.21 -11.23
N SER A 319 8.53 7.59 -10.06
CA SER A 319 8.91 6.19 -9.84
C SER A 319 7.75 5.42 -9.26
N VAL A 320 7.49 4.22 -9.78
CA VAL A 320 6.42 3.33 -9.34
C VAL A 320 6.99 1.96 -9.02
N THR A 321 6.72 1.46 -7.81
CA THR A 321 7.02 0.09 -7.40
C THR A 321 5.72 -0.65 -7.17
N ILE A 322 5.57 -1.81 -7.81
CA ILE A 322 4.43 -2.71 -7.61
C ILE A 322 4.98 -4.04 -7.12
N VAL A 323 4.33 -4.63 -6.12
CA VAL A 323 4.64 -5.94 -5.57
C VAL A 323 3.40 -6.81 -5.64
N TYR A 324 3.57 -8.01 -6.15
CA TYR A 324 2.58 -9.06 -6.17
C TYR A 324 3.00 -10.19 -5.24
N GLU A 325 2.03 -10.87 -4.65
CA GLU A 325 2.24 -12.02 -3.79
C GLU A 325 1.39 -13.19 -4.28
N THR A 326 1.99 -14.37 -4.35
CA THR A 326 1.30 -15.62 -4.70
C THR A 326 0.79 -16.28 -3.42
N ASP A 327 -0.50 -16.61 -3.39
CA ASP A 327 -1.10 -17.31 -2.25
C ASP A 327 -0.82 -18.82 -2.27
N ALA A 328 -1.30 -19.51 -1.23
CA ALA A 328 -1.12 -20.96 -1.08
C ALA A 328 -1.80 -21.78 -2.19
N GLN A 329 -2.72 -21.19 -2.95
CA GLN A 329 -3.38 -21.82 -4.09
C GLN A 329 -2.64 -21.60 -5.41
N GLY A 330 -1.55 -20.83 -5.40
CA GLY A 330 -0.77 -20.49 -6.58
C GLY A 330 -1.34 -19.31 -7.37
N VAL A 331 -2.30 -18.57 -6.82
CA VAL A 331 -2.87 -17.38 -7.45
C VAL A 331 -2.10 -16.15 -6.99
N THR A 332 -1.74 -15.28 -7.94
CA THR A 332 -0.92 -14.09 -7.74
C THR A 332 -1.80 -12.85 -7.65
N HIS A 333 -1.54 -12.01 -6.65
CA HIS A 333 -2.36 -10.86 -6.31
C HIS A 333 -1.50 -9.64 -6.08
N MET A 334 -1.99 -8.45 -6.43
CA MET A 334 -1.34 -7.20 -6.02
C MET A 334 -1.33 -7.10 -4.50
N SER A 335 -0.17 -6.81 -3.90
CA SER A 335 0.01 -6.71 -2.45
C SER A 335 0.42 -5.30 -2.01
N TYR A 336 1.38 -4.68 -2.70
CA TYR A 336 1.88 -3.35 -2.36
C TYR A 336 2.13 -2.50 -3.61
N VAL A 337 1.81 -1.21 -3.54
CA VAL A 337 2.14 -0.21 -4.55
C VAL A 337 2.71 1.02 -3.88
N ARG A 338 3.84 1.52 -4.39
CA ARG A 338 4.42 2.81 -4.01
C ARG A 338 4.65 3.64 -5.25
N ASN A 339 4.34 4.93 -5.16
CA ASN A 339 4.58 5.90 -6.20
C ASN A 339 5.24 7.13 -5.58
N GLU A 340 6.34 7.58 -6.15
CA GLU A 340 7.06 8.76 -5.71
C GLU A 340 7.27 9.71 -6.89
N MET A 341 6.96 10.98 -6.66
CA MET A 341 7.12 12.04 -7.65
C MET A 341 7.97 13.15 -7.07
N ARG A 342 8.96 13.60 -7.83
CA ARG A 342 9.79 14.76 -7.50
C ARG A 342 9.66 15.79 -8.61
N PHE A 343 9.45 17.03 -8.22
CA PHE A 343 9.26 18.12 -9.18
C PHE A 343 9.58 19.48 -8.55
N ASN A 344 9.87 20.45 -9.42
CA ASN A 344 9.99 21.85 -9.04
C ASN A 344 8.79 22.65 -9.54
N CYS A 345 8.32 23.58 -8.71
CA CYS A 345 7.27 24.53 -9.07
C CYS A 345 7.76 25.97 -8.93
N ASP A 346 7.48 26.80 -9.96
CA ASP A 346 7.80 28.23 -9.97
C ASP A 346 6.65 29.05 -10.59
N TRP A 347 6.20 30.07 -9.86
CA TRP A 347 5.21 31.05 -10.29
C TRP A 347 5.89 32.22 -11.00
N LYS A 348 6.42 32.01 -12.21
CA LYS A 348 6.97 32.99 -13.21
C LYS A 348 7.74 34.26 -12.75
N LYS A 349 7.98 34.51 -11.46
CA LYS A 349 8.57 35.73 -10.86
C LYS A 349 9.22 35.49 -9.48
N ARG A 350 9.45 34.24 -9.05
CA ARG A 350 10.25 33.95 -7.84
C ARG A 350 11.66 33.58 -8.24
N LEU A 351 12.66 34.11 -7.54
CA LEU A 351 14.09 33.86 -7.82
C LEU A 351 14.51 32.40 -7.62
N PHE A 352 13.71 31.59 -6.91
CA PHE A 352 14.01 30.17 -6.63
C PHE A 352 12.77 29.30 -6.77
N ALA A 353 12.89 28.21 -7.54
CA ALA A 353 11.87 27.16 -7.60
C ALA A 353 11.93 26.33 -6.31
N SER A 354 10.77 26.01 -5.73
CA SER A 354 10.72 25.16 -4.54
C SER A 354 10.66 23.68 -4.97
N PRO A 355 11.52 22.80 -4.42
CA PRO A 355 11.43 21.36 -4.67
C PRO A 355 10.28 20.76 -3.87
N PHE A 356 9.54 19.88 -4.51
CA PHE A 356 8.44 19.13 -3.92
C PHE A 356 8.63 17.64 -4.16
N THR A 357 8.19 16.87 -3.18
CA THR A 357 8.12 15.41 -3.26
C THR A 357 6.74 14.97 -2.83
N THR A 358 6.07 14.15 -3.63
CA THR A 358 4.84 13.47 -3.22
C THR A 358 5.08 11.97 -3.23
N VAL A 359 4.68 11.29 -2.16
CA VAL A 359 4.75 9.84 -2.04
C VAL A 359 3.34 9.34 -1.78
N SER A 360 2.86 8.41 -2.61
CA SER A 360 1.67 7.62 -2.32
C SER A 360 2.03 6.15 -2.18
N GLU A 361 1.41 5.48 -1.22
CA GLU A 361 1.61 4.06 -0.97
C GLU A 361 0.29 3.37 -0.61
N MET A 362 0.16 2.12 -1.03
CA MET A 362 -0.99 1.27 -0.78
C MET A 362 -0.50 -0.12 -0.41
N VAL A 363 -1.04 -0.68 0.67
CA VAL A 363 -0.84 -2.08 1.06
C VAL A 363 -2.20 -2.78 1.17
N VAL A 364 -2.31 -3.98 0.62
CA VAL A 364 -3.44 -4.88 0.86
C VAL A 364 -3.28 -5.48 2.25
N THR A 365 -4.26 -5.26 3.11
CA THR A 365 -4.19 -5.60 4.54
C THR A 365 -5.00 -6.82 4.94
N ASP A 366 -6.04 -7.13 4.17
CA ASP A 366 -6.95 -8.25 4.37
C ASP A 366 -7.72 -8.54 3.06
N ARG A 367 -7.98 -9.80 2.76
CA ARG A 367 -8.79 -10.23 1.61
C ARG A 367 -10.19 -10.60 2.11
N GLN A 368 -11.18 -9.78 1.76
CA GLN A 368 -12.52 -9.88 2.37
C GLN A 368 -13.40 -10.93 1.69
N GLN A 369 -13.53 -10.84 0.36
CA GLN A 369 -14.47 -11.65 -0.41
C GLN A 369 -13.93 -11.92 -1.81
N GLN A 370 -14.27 -13.08 -2.36
CA GLN A 370 -13.92 -13.51 -3.71
C GLN A 370 -15.10 -14.23 -4.37
N GLY A 371 -15.21 -14.12 -5.69
CA GLY A 371 -16.17 -14.84 -6.53
C GLY A 371 -17.25 -13.94 -7.15
N ASP A 372 -18.09 -14.52 -7.99
CA ASP A 372 -19.07 -13.78 -8.80
C ASP A 372 -20.13 -13.01 -7.98
N GLY A 373 -20.33 -13.41 -6.72
CA GLY A 373 -21.23 -12.73 -5.79
C GLY A 373 -20.70 -11.40 -5.24
N VAL A 374 -19.40 -11.10 -5.44
CA VAL A 374 -18.77 -9.88 -4.93
C VAL A 374 -19.32 -8.65 -5.67
N LYS A 375 -19.90 -7.73 -4.90
CA LYS A 375 -20.52 -6.52 -5.46
C LYS A 375 -19.51 -5.38 -5.54
N ARG A 376 -19.38 -4.83 -6.74
CA ARG A 376 -18.67 -3.56 -6.97
C ARG A 376 -19.28 -2.45 -6.09
N PRO A 377 -18.48 -1.73 -5.29
CA PRO A 377 -18.94 -0.58 -4.54
C PRO A 377 -19.58 0.46 -5.47
N LYS A 378 -20.72 1.03 -5.04
CA LYS A 378 -21.44 2.10 -5.75
C LYS A 378 -21.73 3.25 -4.78
N GLY A 379 -21.79 4.48 -5.29
CA GLY A 379 -22.32 5.65 -4.56
C GLY A 379 -21.27 6.69 -4.18
N ARG A 380 -21.63 7.63 -3.29
CA ARG A 380 -20.81 8.81 -2.97
C ARG A 380 -19.43 8.50 -2.40
N ASN A 381 -19.17 7.30 -1.86
CA ASN A 381 -17.86 6.92 -1.33
C ASN A 381 -16.99 6.13 -2.32
N SER A 382 -17.53 5.71 -3.48
CA SER A 382 -16.73 5.13 -4.56
C SER A 382 -16.03 6.25 -5.33
N PHE A 383 -14.73 6.09 -5.59
CA PHE A 383 -13.93 7.03 -6.35
C PHE A 383 -13.87 6.58 -7.81
N GLY A 384 -14.26 7.47 -8.72
CA GLY A 384 -13.90 7.33 -10.13
C GLY A 384 -12.42 7.60 -10.38
N ILE A 385 -11.91 7.23 -11.56
CA ILE A 385 -10.50 7.39 -11.99
C ILE A 385 -9.98 8.83 -11.82
N ARG A 386 -10.87 9.83 -11.87
CA ARG A 386 -10.53 11.26 -11.74
C ARG A 386 -10.85 11.86 -10.37
N GLU A 387 -11.44 11.08 -9.45
CA GLU A 387 -11.84 11.56 -8.13
C GLU A 387 -10.67 11.49 -7.14
N ARG A 388 -10.54 12.51 -6.28
CA ARG A 388 -9.40 12.65 -5.37
C ARG A 388 -9.82 12.45 -3.92
N PHE A 389 -8.97 11.74 -3.18
CA PHE A 389 -9.16 11.43 -1.76
C PHE A 389 -9.60 12.63 -0.90
N TYR A 390 -9.03 13.79 -1.21
CA TYR A 390 -9.14 15.03 -0.47
C TYR A 390 -10.53 15.67 -0.42
N ASP A 391 -11.46 15.21 -1.26
CA ASP A 391 -12.78 15.82 -1.39
C ASP A 391 -13.82 15.26 -0.39
N LYS A 392 -13.48 14.22 0.41
CA LYS A 392 -14.47 13.47 1.23
C LYS A 392 -14.06 13.17 2.69
N VAL A 393 -13.13 13.90 3.29
CA VAL A 393 -12.49 13.47 4.55
C VAL A 393 -12.40 14.54 5.63
N GLU A 394 -13.01 14.27 6.78
CA GLU A 394 -12.86 14.98 8.06
C GLU A 394 -12.74 13.99 9.22
N TYR A 395 -11.60 13.97 9.91
CA TYR A 395 -11.42 13.86 11.38
C TYR A 395 -9.94 13.59 11.71
N PHE A 396 -9.38 14.23 12.74
CA PHE A 396 -7.95 14.08 13.09
C PHE A 396 -7.60 13.78 14.53
N ASP A 397 -8.56 13.91 15.43
CA ASP A 397 -8.30 13.99 16.86
C ASP A 397 -8.78 12.75 17.60
N ASP A 398 -8.46 11.59 17.04
CA ASP A 398 -8.63 10.29 17.67
C ASP A 398 -7.29 9.55 17.65
N PRO A 399 -6.65 9.29 18.81
CA PRO A 399 -5.42 8.49 18.89
C PRO A 399 -5.67 7.03 18.48
N ASP A 400 -6.88 6.52 18.67
CA ASP A 400 -7.29 5.16 18.36
C ASP A 400 -7.92 5.04 16.96
N PHE A 401 -7.71 6.07 16.11
CA PHE A 401 -8.35 6.15 14.80
C PHE A 401 -8.10 4.93 13.92
N TRP A 402 -6.94 4.30 14.05
CA TRP A 402 -6.56 3.09 13.31
C TRP A 402 -6.55 1.83 14.18
N ALA A 403 -7.14 1.84 15.38
CA ALA A 403 -7.09 0.72 16.32
C ALA A 403 -7.51 -0.61 15.67
N ASP A 404 -8.60 -0.60 14.90
CA ASP A 404 -9.16 -1.81 14.27
C ASP A 404 -8.52 -2.19 12.92
N TYR A 405 -7.55 -1.43 12.43
CA TYR A 405 -7.01 -1.59 11.07
C TYR A 405 -5.52 -1.80 11.03
N ASN A 406 -5.06 -2.71 10.17
CA ASN A 406 -3.66 -2.77 9.78
C ASN A 406 -3.31 -1.54 8.93
N ILE A 407 -2.18 -0.92 9.23
CA ILE A 407 -1.68 0.27 8.54
C ILE A 407 -0.17 0.10 8.35
N ILE A 408 0.39 0.91 7.46
CA ILE A 408 1.85 1.11 7.39
C ILE A 408 2.21 2.01 8.57
N GLU A 409 3.12 1.58 9.44
CA GLU A 409 3.50 2.37 10.61
C GLU A 409 4.11 3.71 10.16
N PRO A 410 3.69 4.87 10.69
CA PRO A 410 4.34 6.13 10.35
C PRO A 410 5.81 6.11 10.83
N THR A 411 6.68 6.81 10.11
CA THR A 411 8.05 7.06 10.57
C THR A 411 8.03 8.12 11.67
N GLU A 412 9.06 8.17 12.53
CA GLU A 412 9.16 9.20 13.58
C GLU A 412 9.06 10.62 12.99
N SER A 413 9.69 10.82 11.83
CA SER A 413 9.64 12.10 11.11
C SER A 413 8.23 12.48 10.63
N LEU A 414 7.43 11.49 10.22
CA LEU A 414 6.04 11.68 9.80
C LEU A 414 5.13 11.94 11.00
N GLU A 415 5.30 11.21 12.10
CA GLU A 415 4.55 11.43 13.34
C GLU A 415 4.77 12.85 13.88
N HIS A 416 6.04 13.26 13.96
CA HIS A 416 6.39 14.62 14.37
C HIS A 416 5.75 15.66 13.45
N ALA A 417 5.76 15.41 12.14
CA ALA A 417 5.14 16.28 11.15
C ALA A 417 3.62 16.37 11.31
N ILE A 418 2.93 15.26 11.56
CA ILE A 418 1.50 15.20 11.87
C ILE A 418 1.22 16.08 13.10
N GLY A 419 2.01 15.94 14.17
CA GLY A 419 1.89 16.78 15.38
C GLY A 419 2.05 18.28 15.10
N LYS A 420 3.03 18.66 14.24
CA LYS A 420 3.22 20.05 13.80
C LYS A 420 2.06 20.57 12.96
N LEU A 421 1.53 19.76 12.03
CA LEU A 421 0.40 20.15 11.17
C LEU A 421 -0.89 20.31 11.99
N LYS A 422 -1.17 19.42 12.95
CA LYS A 422 -2.32 19.54 13.87
C LYS A 422 -2.34 20.88 14.60
N LYS A 423 -1.20 21.32 15.14
CA LYS A 423 -1.06 22.62 15.81
C LYS A 423 -1.33 23.82 14.88
N HIS A 424 -1.13 23.67 13.57
CA HIS A 424 -1.39 24.72 12.59
C HIS A 424 -2.84 24.75 12.09
N VAL A 425 -3.56 23.62 12.13
CA VAL A 425 -4.98 23.55 11.71
C VAL A 425 -5.91 24.03 12.83
N ARG A 426 -5.51 23.87 14.11
CA ARG A 426 -6.27 24.37 15.27
C ARG A 426 -6.10 25.87 15.56
N LYS A 427 -5.17 26.55 14.87
CA LYS A 427 -4.98 28.01 14.91
C LYS A 427 -5.62 28.63 13.69
#